data_AF-A0A3R5WND1-F1
#
_entry.id   AF-A0A3R5WND1-F1
#
_cell.length_a   1.000
_cell.length_b   1.000
_cell.length_c   1.000
_cell.angle_alpha   90.00
_cell.angle_beta   90.00
_cell.angle_gamma   90.00
#
_symmetry.space_group_name_H-M   'P 1'
#
loop_
_entity.id
_entity.type
_entity.pdbx_description
1 polymer ?
#
loop_
_entity_poly.entity_id
_entity_poly.type
_entity_poly.pdbx_seq_one_letter_code
_entity_poly.pdbx_strand_id
1 'polypeptide(L)'
;MIFRKKKKPTELQSPIDTIVVIGNGFDRWQGLNTSYADFKTYYHEHLDEILKKLHIKKRKYVSPDGTVEEWSDVELVYGDPFDPGELDNEFWNNFENSLADIDAERINLFFGKERRDLKDMRRSLRNTKRILTEAFCGWIASISITKEDTGYRFGDNCVFINFNYTDTLRKRFGVDEMREFHIHGEATDKKSIVFGHNRHPQEPEALLATMGGRFGGLYLVDEILYETDKHCQDIIQILCMFLAMNGVMSEEIKDIYVLGQSMSPVDIEYFDFLMRCSKVPFLDNVEEESGELEAEDELDELNELNQRMQFIIDEIGYHNTANENAANAMERWQQREQAARNEQYSKEFLKMIGNPTKTELDSVKVAPRTEDAKWHISYFGDTDKEWKEIVMKELGCSNYQLYPSIDECISKWKK
;
A
#
# COMPACT_ATOMS: atom_id res chain seq x y z
N MET A 1 -7.36 13.83 -10.18
CA MET A 1 -8.05 14.32 -11.41
C MET A 1 -8.28 13.14 -12.36
N ILE A 2 -8.89 12.06 -11.88
CA ILE A 2 -8.63 10.68 -12.39
C ILE A 2 -9.58 10.23 -13.50
N PHE A 3 -10.71 10.90 -13.77
CA PHE A 3 -11.72 10.31 -14.67
C PHE A 3 -12.01 11.18 -15.88
N ARG A 4 -11.38 10.85 -17.02
CA ARG A 4 -11.79 11.36 -18.34
C ARG A 4 -13.15 10.75 -18.72
N LYS A 5 -14.09 11.59 -19.16
CA LYS A 5 -15.46 11.23 -19.57
C LYS A 5 -15.47 10.06 -20.59
N LYS A 6 -16.15 8.95 -20.27
CA LYS A 6 -16.37 7.82 -21.19
C LYS A 6 -17.38 8.18 -22.31
N LYS A 7 -17.09 7.71 -23.53
CA LYS A 7 -18.06 7.43 -24.60
C LYS A 7 -18.86 6.18 -24.22
N LYS A 8 -20.16 6.14 -24.54
CA LYS A 8 -21.03 4.97 -24.33
C LYS A 8 -20.47 3.73 -25.06
N PRO A 9 -20.39 2.54 -24.44
CA PRO A 9 -20.01 1.30 -25.13
C PRO A 9 -21.07 0.97 -26.19
N THR A 10 -20.62 0.57 -27.38
CA THR A 10 -21.49 0.30 -28.54
C THR A 10 -21.66 -1.21 -28.84
N GLU A 11 -21.04 -2.09 -28.05
CA GLU A 11 -21.19 -3.55 -28.19
C GLU A 11 -21.23 -4.24 -26.82
N LEU A 12 -21.95 -5.36 -26.72
CA LEU A 12 -22.04 -6.21 -25.53
C LEU A 12 -20.64 -6.79 -25.28
N GLN A 13 -19.86 -6.19 -24.38
CA GLN A 13 -18.59 -6.75 -23.96
C GLN A 13 -18.84 -8.10 -23.26
N SER A 14 -18.00 -9.10 -23.55
CA SER A 14 -18.04 -10.36 -22.79
C SER A 14 -17.96 -10.07 -21.29
N PRO A 15 -18.74 -10.76 -20.45
CA PRO A 15 -18.68 -10.59 -19.01
C PRO A 15 -17.27 -10.87 -18.52
N ILE A 16 -16.80 -10.04 -17.57
CA ILE A 16 -15.49 -10.23 -16.95
C ILE A 16 -15.65 -11.35 -15.93
N ASP A 17 -14.93 -12.45 -16.13
CA ASP A 17 -14.90 -13.57 -15.19
C ASP A 17 -13.49 -13.88 -14.66
N THR A 18 -12.49 -13.08 -15.03
CA THR A 18 -11.10 -13.28 -14.60
C THR A 18 -10.49 -11.97 -14.08
N ILE A 19 -9.93 -12.02 -12.86
CA ILE A 19 -9.08 -10.94 -12.31
C ILE A 19 -7.62 -11.38 -12.39
N VAL A 20 -6.73 -10.52 -12.88
CA VAL A 20 -5.29 -10.77 -12.94
C VAL A 20 -4.56 -9.73 -12.08
N VAL A 21 -4.01 -10.18 -10.97
CA VAL A 21 -3.15 -9.41 -10.08
C VAL A 21 -1.70 -9.59 -10.52
N ILE A 22 -0.98 -8.49 -10.75
CA ILE A 22 0.45 -8.53 -11.08
C ILE A 22 1.27 -7.76 -10.04
N GLY A 23 2.49 -8.25 -9.78
CA GLY A 23 3.47 -7.58 -8.92
C GLY A 23 4.88 -7.58 -9.50
N ASN A 24 5.87 -7.11 -8.73
CA ASN A 24 7.19 -6.75 -9.27
C ASN A 24 7.89 -7.94 -9.97
N GLY A 25 7.62 -9.17 -9.52
CA GLY A 25 8.08 -10.40 -10.16
C GLY A 25 7.58 -10.58 -11.60
N PHE A 26 6.43 -10.01 -11.97
CA PHE A 26 5.94 -10.01 -13.35
C PHE A 26 6.82 -9.15 -14.26
N ASP A 27 7.19 -7.95 -13.80
CA ASP A 27 8.12 -7.06 -14.49
C ASP A 27 9.53 -7.68 -14.56
N ARG A 28 9.98 -8.33 -13.49
CA ARG A 28 11.27 -9.04 -13.46
C ARG A 28 11.31 -10.24 -14.39
N TRP A 29 10.22 -10.98 -14.50
CA TRP A 29 10.07 -12.04 -15.51
C TRP A 29 10.17 -11.49 -16.94
N GLN A 30 9.77 -10.24 -17.13
CA GLN A 30 9.96 -9.48 -18.37
C GLN A 30 11.36 -8.83 -18.49
N GLY A 31 12.28 -9.10 -17.55
CA GLY A 31 13.66 -8.59 -17.58
C GLY A 31 13.80 -7.13 -17.16
N LEU A 32 12.82 -6.59 -16.42
CA LEU A 32 12.89 -5.22 -15.89
C LEU A 32 13.47 -5.22 -14.47
N ASN A 33 14.26 -4.18 -14.17
CA ASN A 33 14.92 -3.98 -12.88
C ASN A 33 13.98 -3.28 -11.88
N THR A 34 12.95 -4.01 -11.42
CA THR A 34 11.90 -3.51 -10.52
C THR A 34 12.00 -4.08 -9.10
N SER A 35 13.15 -4.64 -8.70
CA SER A 35 13.34 -5.09 -7.31
C SER A 35 13.76 -3.93 -6.40
N TYR A 36 13.48 -4.02 -5.09
CA TYR A 36 13.98 -3.03 -4.15
C TYR A 36 15.51 -3.03 -4.01
N ALA A 37 16.19 -4.13 -4.39
CA ALA A 37 17.64 -4.13 -4.53
C ALA A 37 18.10 -3.22 -5.69
N ASP A 38 17.36 -3.18 -6.81
CA ASP A 38 17.63 -2.24 -7.89
C ASP A 38 17.36 -0.78 -7.45
N PHE A 39 16.33 -0.59 -6.62
CA PHE A 39 16.05 0.72 -6.01
C PHE A 39 17.18 1.18 -5.09
N LYS A 40 17.72 0.29 -4.24
CA LYS A 40 18.90 0.58 -3.41
C LYS A 40 20.06 1.09 -4.27
N THR A 41 20.39 0.37 -5.34
CA THR A 41 21.46 0.78 -6.26
C THR A 41 21.19 2.15 -6.86
N TYR A 42 19.96 2.39 -7.36
CA TYR A 42 19.57 3.68 -7.90
C TYR A 42 19.71 4.81 -6.87
N TYR A 43 19.25 4.58 -5.64
CA TYR A 43 19.31 5.55 -4.55
C TYR A 43 20.75 6.01 -4.30
N HIS A 44 21.69 5.07 -4.11
CA HIS A 44 23.09 5.41 -3.84
C HIS A 44 23.77 6.12 -5.02
N GLU A 45 23.47 5.71 -6.27
CA GLU A 45 24.05 6.32 -7.47
C GLU A 45 23.55 7.77 -7.69
N HIS A 46 22.33 8.09 -7.28
CA HIS A 46 21.68 9.38 -7.59
C HIS A 46 21.48 10.30 -6.37
N LEU A 47 21.86 9.86 -5.16
CA LEU A 47 21.60 10.60 -3.91
C LEU A 47 22.12 12.05 -3.97
N ASP A 48 23.36 12.26 -4.42
CA ASP A 48 23.94 13.60 -4.48
C ASP A 48 23.22 14.52 -5.48
N GLU A 49 22.74 13.97 -6.60
CA GLU A 49 21.94 14.73 -7.58
C GLU A 49 20.58 15.11 -7.01
N ILE A 50 19.93 14.18 -6.30
CA ILE A 50 18.64 14.38 -5.62
C ILE A 50 18.78 15.45 -4.54
N LEU A 51 19.82 15.36 -3.70
CA LEU A 51 20.08 16.35 -2.64
C LEU A 51 20.29 17.75 -3.23
N LYS A 52 21.06 17.86 -4.32
CA LYS A 52 21.27 19.12 -5.03
C LYS A 52 19.95 19.67 -5.59
N LYS A 53 19.13 18.83 -6.22
CA LYS A 53 17.81 19.21 -6.77
C LYS A 53 16.88 19.73 -5.66
N LEU A 54 16.85 19.05 -4.52
CA LEU A 54 15.99 19.37 -3.40
C LEU A 54 16.51 20.51 -2.51
N HIS A 55 17.73 21.00 -2.78
CA HIS A 55 18.45 21.99 -1.98
C HIS A 55 18.66 21.54 -0.53
N ILE A 56 18.94 20.25 -0.34
CA ILE A 56 19.21 19.62 0.95
C ILE A 56 20.71 19.37 1.06
N LYS A 57 21.27 19.61 2.26
CA LYS A 57 22.68 19.35 2.54
C LYS A 57 22.77 18.16 3.49
N LYS A 58 23.77 17.32 3.28
CA LYS A 58 24.15 16.27 4.24
C LYS A 58 24.57 16.91 5.56
N ARG A 59 24.33 16.20 6.66
CA ARG A 59 24.77 16.59 8.00
C ARG A 59 26.19 16.07 8.23
N LYS A 60 27.01 16.88 8.89
CA LYS A 60 28.38 16.49 9.24
C LYS A 60 28.35 15.69 10.52
N TYR A 61 28.97 14.54 10.47
CA TYR A 61 29.26 13.68 11.61
C TYR A 61 30.78 13.63 11.82
N VAL A 62 31.21 13.62 13.07
CA VAL A 62 32.63 13.47 13.43
C VAL A 62 32.77 12.15 14.15
N SER A 63 33.35 11.18 13.45
CA SER A 63 33.53 9.82 13.96
C SER A 63 34.52 9.82 15.14
N PRO A 64 34.51 8.78 15.99
CA PRO A 64 35.42 8.70 17.15
C PRO A 64 36.91 8.78 16.82
N ASP A 65 37.30 8.42 15.58
CA ASP A 65 38.66 8.52 15.06
C ASP A 65 39.03 9.91 14.51
N GLY A 66 38.09 10.87 14.55
CA GLY A 66 38.26 12.24 14.08
C GLY A 66 37.99 12.44 12.59
N THR A 67 37.55 11.40 11.87
CA THR A 67 37.10 11.54 10.48
C THR A 67 35.78 12.32 10.40
N VAL A 68 35.62 13.11 9.34
CA VAL A 68 34.40 13.89 9.10
C VAL A 68 33.63 13.24 7.98
N GLU A 69 32.46 12.73 8.30
CA GLU A 69 31.55 12.08 7.37
C GLU A 69 30.31 12.95 7.12
N GLU A 70 29.64 12.73 5.99
CA GLU A 70 28.46 13.47 5.59
C GLU A 70 27.32 12.51 5.24
N TRP A 71 26.22 12.59 5.99
CA TRP A 71 25.08 11.67 5.89
C TRP A 71 23.79 12.43 5.56
N SER A 72 22.87 11.80 4.82
CA SER A 72 21.57 12.43 4.50
C SER A 72 20.60 12.26 5.67
N ASP A 73 19.51 13.03 5.66
CA ASP A 73 18.46 12.87 6.68
C ASP A 73 17.80 11.46 6.61
N VAL A 74 17.93 10.72 5.51
CA VAL A 74 17.42 9.34 5.36
C VAL A 74 18.18 8.38 6.28
N GLU A 75 19.52 8.35 6.20
CA GLU A 75 20.34 7.49 7.04
C GLU A 75 20.24 7.85 8.53
N LEU A 76 19.94 9.12 8.84
CA LEU A 76 19.72 9.55 10.22
C LEU A 76 18.36 9.14 10.79
N VAL A 77 17.31 9.12 9.96
CA VAL A 77 15.95 8.81 10.41
C VAL A 77 15.72 7.31 10.51
N TYR A 78 16.20 6.55 9.52
CA TYR A 78 16.01 5.10 9.45
C TYR A 78 17.22 4.28 9.92
N GLY A 79 18.35 4.94 10.21
CA GLY A 79 19.55 4.32 10.77
C GLY A 79 19.82 4.81 12.19
N ASP A 80 21.10 4.81 12.59
CA ASP A 80 21.52 5.37 13.87
C ASP A 80 22.03 6.81 13.71
N PRO A 81 21.32 7.84 14.17
CA PRO A 81 21.81 9.21 14.07
C PRO A 81 23.04 9.50 14.97
N PHE A 82 23.36 8.63 15.94
CA PHE A 82 24.56 8.74 16.78
C PHE A 82 25.77 8.01 16.21
N ASP A 83 25.55 7.07 15.29
CA ASP A 83 26.58 6.34 14.54
C ASP A 83 26.11 6.12 13.09
N PRO A 84 25.99 7.21 12.31
CA PRO A 84 25.35 7.15 11.00
C PRO A 84 26.17 6.32 10.01
N GLY A 85 25.46 5.52 9.24
CA GLY A 85 26.02 4.58 8.27
C GLY A 85 25.07 4.32 7.11
N GLU A 86 25.54 3.55 6.12
CA GLU A 86 24.66 3.09 5.05
C GLU A 86 23.59 2.14 5.61
N LEU A 87 22.35 2.32 5.15
CA LEU A 87 21.26 1.41 5.48
C LEU A 87 21.54 0.01 4.91
N ASP A 88 21.34 -1.00 5.75
CA ASP A 88 21.67 -2.37 5.44
C ASP A 88 20.75 -2.98 4.37
N ASN A 89 21.07 -4.20 3.94
CA ASN A 89 20.24 -4.89 2.95
C ASN A 89 18.85 -5.28 3.48
N GLU A 90 18.68 -5.39 4.80
CA GLU A 90 17.40 -5.74 5.39
C GLU A 90 16.40 -4.60 5.22
N PHE A 91 16.84 -3.35 5.49
CA PHE A 91 16.07 -2.15 5.23
C PHE A 91 15.58 -2.09 3.78
N TRP A 92 16.47 -2.26 2.79
CA TRP A 92 16.07 -2.15 1.39
C TRP A 92 15.23 -3.34 0.90
N ASN A 93 15.55 -4.56 1.32
CA ASN A 93 14.76 -5.73 0.90
C ASN A 93 13.34 -5.69 1.47
N ASN A 94 13.16 -5.08 2.65
CA ASN A 94 11.88 -4.87 3.31
C ASN A 94 11.41 -3.41 3.26
N PHE A 95 11.83 -2.65 2.25
CA PHE A 95 11.70 -1.19 2.17
C PHE A 95 10.39 -0.65 2.72
N GLU A 96 9.25 -1.13 2.22
CA GLU A 96 7.92 -0.67 2.65
C GLU A 96 7.61 -0.94 4.12
N ASN A 97 7.99 -2.10 4.66
CA ASN A 97 7.86 -2.37 6.10
C ASN A 97 8.81 -1.50 6.92
N SER A 98 10.05 -1.32 6.44
CA SER A 98 11.06 -0.52 7.14
C SER A 98 10.71 0.97 7.20
N LEU A 99 9.87 1.47 6.29
CA LEU A 99 9.36 2.85 6.37
C LEU A 99 8.50 3.12 7.62
N ALA A 100 7.88 2.07 8.20
CA ALA A 100 7.14 2.17 9.46
C ALA A 100 8.04 2.10 10.71
N ASP A 101 9.29 1.68 10.56
CA ASP A 101 10.18 1.36 11.67
C ASP A 101 11.09 2.55 12.01
N ILE A 102 10.47 3.64 12.48
CA ILE A 102 11.18 4.84 12.92
C ILE A 102 11.35 4.77 14.44
N ASP A 103 12.60 4.74 14.92
CA ASP A 103 12.93 4.79 16.35
C ASP A 103 12.67 6.20 16.92
N ALA A 104 11.43 6.43 17.34
CA ALA A 104 10.99 7.74 17.81
C ALA A 104 11.75 8.19 19.06
N GLU A 105 12.16 7.27 19.94
CA GLU A 105 12.94 7.58 21.13
C GLU A 105 14.33 8.11 20.73
N ARG A 106 15.03 7.39 19.88
CA ARG A 106 16.37 7.75 19.42
C ARG A 106 16.38 9.06 18.66
N ILE A 107 15.40 9.29 17.79
CA ILE A 107 15.27 10.54 17.06
C ILE A 107 14.98 11.71 18.03
N ASN A 108 14.08 11.51 19.01
CA ASN A 108 13.84 12.51 20.05
C ASN A 108 15.11 12.84 20.86
N LEU A 109 15.90 11.82 21.22
CA LEU A 109 17.14 11.99 21.95
C LEU A 109 18.19 12.75 21.12
N PHE A 110 18.29 12.44 19.83
CA PHE A 110 19.26 13.06 18.92
C PHE A 110 18.98 14.54 18.68
N PHE A 111 17.74 14.89 18.33
CA PHE A 111 17.39 16.29 18.04
C PHE A 111 17.26 17.13 19.31
N GLY A 112 16.65 16.57 20.36
CA GLY A 112 16.31 17.29 21.58
C GLY A 112 14.84 17.72 21.63
N LYS A 113 14.52 18.53 22.65
CA LYS A 113 13.14 18.83 23.05
C LYS A 113 12.78 20.32 23.01
N GLU A 114 13.74 21.20 22.70
CA GLU A 114 13.45 22.61 22.57
C GLU A 114 12.67 22.91 21.28
N ARG A 115 12.01 24.07 21.22
CA ARG A 115 11.27 24.50 20.02
C ARG A 115 12.17 24.60 18.77
N ARG A 116 13.47 24.84 18.93
CA ARG A 116 14.43 24.85 17.80
C ARG A 116 14.75 23.44 17.34
N ASP A 117 14.97 22.53 18.28
CA ASP A 117 15.21 21.10 18.07
C ASP A 117 14.05 20.46 17.31
N LEU A 118 12.81 20.67 17.77
CA LEU A 118 11.60 20.15 17.11
C LEU A 118 11.44 20.68 15.68
N LYS A 119 11.87 21.92 15.41
CA LYS A 119 11.86 22.45 14.04
C LYS A 119 12.90 21.75 13.16
N ASP A 120 14.06 21.41 13.72
CA ASP A 120 15.10 20.70 12.99
C ASP A 120 14.72 19.23 12.74
N MET A 121 14.14 18.56 13.74
CA MET A 121 13.55 17.22 13.61
C MET A 121 12.48 17.19 12.51
N ARG A 122 11.51 18.11 12.57
CA ARG A 122 10.47 18.22 11.52
C ARG A 122 11.08 18.43 10.14
N ARG A 123 12.15 19.24 10.04
CA ARG A 123 12.85 19.46 8.79
C ARG A 123 13.52 18.17 8.30
N SER A 124 14.16 17.42 9.20
CA SER A 124 14.81 16.14 8.90
C SER A 124 13.81 15.13 8.35
N LEU A 125 12.70 14.88 9.08
CA LEU A 125 11.66 13.94 8.66
C LEU A 125 11.05 14.31 7.30
N ARG A 126 10.77 15.60 7.08
CA ARG A 126 10.29 16.08 5.77
C ARG A 126 11.32 15.94 4.66
N ASN A 127 12.60 16.16 4.96
CA ASN A 127 13.66 15.95 4.00
C ASN A 127 13.79 14.47 3.64
N THR A 128 13.75 13.57 4.62
CA THR A 128 13.75 12.12 4.43
C THR A 128 12.65 11.69 3.47
N LYS A 129 11.40 12.06 3.75
CA LYS A 129 10.26 11.80 2.85
C LYS A 129 10.50 12.34 1.44
N ARG A 130 10.97 13.59 1.31
CA ARG A 130 11.24 14.22 0.00
C ARG A 130 12.35 13.51 -0.78
N ILE A 131 13.43 13.12 -0.11
CA ILE A 131 14.57 12.42 -0.72
C ILE A 131 14.09 11.06 -1.24
N LEU A 132 13.44 10.26 -0.39
CA LEU A 132 12.94 8.94 -0.78
C LEU A 132 11.90 9.04 -1.90
N THR A 133 10.99 10.00 -1.84
CA THR A 133 10.00 10.23 -2.90
C THR A 133 10.67 10.57 -4.23
N GLU A 134 11.63 11.49 -4.23
CA GLU A 134 12.33 11.85 -5.46
C GLU A 134 13.17 10.69 -6.00
N ALA A 135 13.86 9.95 -5.13
CA ALA A 135 14.62 8.76 -5.50
C ALA A 135 13.71 7.69 -6.12
N PHE A 136 12.59 7.37 -5.47
CA PHE A 136 11.66 6.34 -5.92
C PHE A 136 11.02 6.72 -7.25
N CYS A 137 10.54 7.96 -7.38
CA CYS A 137 9.97 8.47 -8.63
C CYS A 137 11.02 8.54 -9.76
N GLY A 138 12.27 8.87 -9.43
CA GLY A 138 13.39 8.88 -10.38
C GLY A 138 13.72 7.48 -10.88
N TRP A 139 13.80 6.52 -9.96
CA TRP A 139 14.07 5.12 -10.25
C TRP A 139 13.02 4.54 -11.18
N ILE A 140 11.73 4.62 -10.80
CA ILE A 140 10.63 4.13 -11.61
C ILE A 140 10.61 4.79 -13.00
N ALA A 141 10.86 6.10 -13.08
CA ALA A 141 10.91 6.81 -14.37
C ALA A 141 12.12 6.42 -15.25
N SER A 142 13.18 5.89 -14.66
CA SER A 142 14.37 5.42 -15.39
C SER A 142 14.16 4.07 -16.08
N ILE A 143 13.12 3.31 -15.68
CA ILE A 143 12.84 1.98 -16.21
C ILE A 143 12.24 2.11 -17.61
N SER A 144 13.07 1.86 -18.62
CA SER A 144 12.67 1.89 -20.02
C SER A 144 12.07 0.55 -20.45
N ILE A 145 10.77 0.56 -20.76
CA ILE A 145 10.07 -0.62 -21.30
C ILE A 145 10.03 -0.54 -22.83
N THR A 146 10.71 -1.49 -23.47
CA THR A 146 10.63 -1.76 -24.90
C THR A 146 9.32 -2.47 -25.23
N LYS A 147 8.70 -2.09 -26.37
CA LYS A 147 7.56 -2.81 -26.93
C LYS A 147 8.07 -4.09 -27.57
N GLU A 148 7.67 -5.23 -27.02
CA GLU A 148 8.08 -6.55 -27.46
C GLU A 148 6.86 -7.48 -27.42
N ASP A 149 6.77 -8.42 -28.36
CA ASP A 149 5.76 -9.47 -28.30
C ASP A 149 6.23 -10.56 -27.34
N THR A 150 5.50 -10.72 -26.24
CA THR A 150 5.81 -11.72 -25.20
C THR A 150 5.42 -13.13 -25.58
N GLY A 151 4.70 -13.33 -26.68
CA GLY A 151 4.12 -14.62 -27.05
C GLY A 151 2.85 -14.97 -26.25
N TYR A 152 2.34 -14.03 -25.44
CA TYR A 152 1.11 -14.21 -24.66
C TYR A 152 0.07 -13.16 -25.05
N ARG A 153 -1.22 -13.52 -24.93
CA ARG A 153 -2.34 -12.60 -25.10
C ARG A 153 -3.47 -12.95 -24.13
N PHE A 154 -3.71 -12.04 -23.18
CA PHE A 154 -4.85 -12.16 -22.28
C PHE A 154 -6.17 -12.02 -23.04
N GLY A 155 -7.24 -12.60 -22.49
CA GLY A 155 -8.58 -12.55 -23.07
C GLY A 155 -9.30 -11.24 -22.73
N ASP A 156 -10.33 -10.90 -23.52
CA ASP A 156 -11.15 -9.69 -23.33
C ASP A 156 -12.05 -9.75 -22.07
N ASN A 157 -12.14 -10.94 -21.45
CA ASN A 157 -12.81 -11.26 -20.20
C ASN A 157 -11.95 -11.00 -18.94
N CYS A 158 -10.75 -10.43 -19.10
CA CYS A 158 -9.82 -10.17 -18.01
C CYS A 158 -9.86 -8.70 -17.57
N VAL A 159 -9.69 -8.47 -16.27
CA VAL A 159 -9.38 -7.16 -15.68
C VAL A 159 -8.10 -7.29 -14.84
N PHE A 160 -7.31 -6.22 -14.75
CA PHE A 160 -5.97 -6.24 -14.17
C PHE A 160 -5.87 -5.32 -12.96
N ILE A 161 -5.27 -5.84 -11.89
CA ILE A 161 -4.87 -5.09 -10.70
C ILE A 161 -3.34 -5.09 -10.68
N ASN A 162 -2.76 -3.92 -10.89
CA ASN A 162 -1.33 -3.75 -11.05
C ASN A 162 -0.70 -3.14 -9.78
N PHE A 163 0.11 -3.94 -9.08
CA PHE A 163 0.92 -3.49 -7.94
C PHE A 163 2.24 -2.86 -8.39
N ASN A 164 2.58 -2.96 -9.68
CA ASN A 164 3.76 -2.34 -10.26
C ASN A 164 3.45 -0.91 -10.64
N TYR A 165 4.52 -0.12 -10.64
CA TYR A 165 4.48 1.28 -11.05
C TYR A 165 4.67 1.45 -12.57
N THR A 166 4.87 0.36 -13.32
CA THR A 166 5.27 0.39 -14.73
C THR A 166 4.13 0.01 -15.69
N ASP A 167 4.19 0.44 -16.95
CA ASP A 167 3.16 0.19 -17.98
C ASP A 167 3.43 -1.08 -18.82
N THR A 168 4.00 -2.12 -18.18
CA THR A 168 4.38 -3.39 -18.83
C THR A 168 3.21 -4.07 -19.52
N LEU A 169 2.03 -4.17 -18.87
CA LEU A 169 0.84 -4.79 -19.45
C LEU A 169 0.42 -4.10 -20.75
N ARG A 170 0.33 -2.76 -20.74
CA ARG A 170 0.01 -1.98 -21.93
C ARG A 170 1.05 -2.16 -23.05
N LYS A 171 2.34 -2.02 -22.74
CA LYS A 171 3.41 -2.00 -23.77
C LYS A 171 3.75 -3.37 -24.35
N ARG A 172 3.65 -4.45 -23.57
CA ARG A 172 4.10 -5.79 -23.96
C ARG A 172 2.96 -6.79 -24.18
N PHE A 173 1.85 -6.64 -23.47
CA PHE A 173 0.69 -7.54 -23.57
C PHE A 173 -0.48 -6.93 -24.35
N GLY A 174 -0.41 -5.62 -24.66
CA GLY A 174 -1.45 -4.92 -25.42
C GLY A 174 -2.77 -4.77 -24.66
N VAL A 175 -2.71 -4.79 -23.32
CA VAL A 175 -3.87 -4.59 -22.45
C VAL A 175 -4.38 -3.15 -22.58
N ASP A 176 -5.70 -2.99 -22.62
CA ASP A 176 -6.35 -1.68 -22.60
C ASP A 176 -6.18 -1.03 -21.22
N GLU A 177 -5.75 0.23 -21.20
CA GLU A 177 -5.59 1.04 -19.98
C GLU A 177 -6.90 1.13 -19.18
N MET A 178 -8.06 1.00 -19.83
CA MET A 178 -9.37 0.96 -19.15
C MET A 178 -9.62 -0.35 -18.37
N ARG A 179 -8.85 -1.40 -18.66
CA ARG A 179 -8.91 -2.72 -18.01
C ARG A 179 -7.81 -2.90 -16.95
N GLU A 180 -6.98 -1.89 -16.71
CA GLU A 180 -5.86 -1.95 -15.78
C GLU A 180 -6.03 -0.90 -14.67
N PHE A 181 -5.87 -1.33 -13.41
CA PHE A 181 -5.88 -0.45 -12.25
C PHE A 181 -4.56 -0.52 -11.50
N HIS A 182 -3.82 0.58 -11.51
CA HIS A 182 -2.59 0.73 -10.73
C HIS A 182 -2.93 1.12 -9.29
N ILE A 183 -2.84 0.17 -8.37
CA ILE A 183 -3.21 0.40 -6.97
C ILE A 183 -2.25 1.35 -6.25
N HIS A 184 -1.01 1.47 -6.74
CA HIS A 184 0.06 2.29 -6.16
C HIS A 184 0.45 3.46 -7.08
N GLY A 185 -0.41 3.78 -8.05
CA GLY A 185 -0.12 4.78 -9.08
C GLY A 185 0.89 4.29 -10.12
N GLU A 186 1.24 5.19 -11.03
CA GLU A 186 2.05 4.85 -12.21
C GLU A 186 3.21 5.83 -12.45
N ALA A 187 4.26 5.32 -13.11
CA ALA A 187 5.47 6.06 -13.47
C ALA A 187 5.20 7.36 -14.24
N THR A 188 4.12 7.39 -15.03
CA THR A 188 3.80 8.52 -15.90
C THR A 188 3.17 9.69 -15.14
N ASP A 189 2.63 9.44 -13.94
CA ASP A 189 2.14 10.47 -13.01
C ASP A 189 2.84 10.33 -11.65
N LYS A 190 3.96 11.04 -11.49
CA LYS A 190 4.72 11.10 -10.23
C LYS A 190 3.89 11.49 -9.01
N LYS A 191 2.76 12.20 -9.19
CA LYS A 191 1.89 12.59 -8.07
C LYS A 191 0.91 11.49 -7.66
N SER A 192 0.75 10.46 -8.49
CA SER A 192 -0.08 9.29 -8.22
C SER A 192 0.66 8.20 -7.45
N ILE A 193 2.00 8.22 -7.46
CA ILE A 193 2.83 7.18 -6.85
C ILE A 193 2.56 7.13 -5.35
N VAL A 194 2.10 5.97 -4.88
CA VAL A 194 1.90 5.63 -3.48
C VAL A 194 2.90 4.53 -3.13
N PHE A 195 3.90 4.85 -2.32
CA PHE A 195 4.78 3.87 -1.68
C PHE A 195 4.83 4.21 -0.19
N GLY A 196 5.00 3.20 0.66
CA GLY A 196 4.81 3.38 2.09
C GLY A 196 4.58 2.09 2.84
N HIS A 197 4.19 2.23 4.10
CA HIS A 197 3.78 1.12 4.96
C HIS A 197 2.25 1.03 5.10
N ASN A 198 1.75 0.05 5.84
CA ASN A 198 0.33 -0.09 6.22
C ASN A 198 0.11 -0.22 7.73
N ARG A 199 1.08 0.22 8.55
CA ARG A 199 1.06 0.02 10.01
C ARG A 199 0.46 1.19 10.79
N HIS A 200 0.21 2.34 10.16
CA HIS A 200 -0.17 3.55 10.87
C HIS A 200 -1.29 4.33 10.15
N PRO A 201 -2.49 3.74 10.08
CA PRO A 201 -3.60 4.27 9.29
C PRO A 201 -4.33 5.47 9.92
N GLN A 202 -3.99 5.88 11.15
CA GLN A 202 -4.73 6.86 11.94
C GLN A 202 -4.11 8.26 11.99
N GLU A 203 -4.96 9.29 12.10
CA GLU A 203 -4.51 10.67 12.29
C GLU A 203 -3.71 10.86 13.59
N PRO A 204 -2.63 11.67 13.56
CA PRO A 204 -1.80 11.91 14.73
C PRO A 204 -2.49 12.76 15.80
N GLU A 205 -2.27 12.44 17.08
CA GLU A 205 -2.97 13.08 18.21
C GLU A 205 -2.45 14.52 18.45
N ALA A 206 -3.26 15.52 18.05
CA ALA A 206 -2.89 16.93 18.07
C ALA A 206 -2.53 17.48 19.47
N LEU A 207 -3.00 16.83 20.55
CA LEU A 207 -2.62 17.19 21.91
C LEU A 207 -1.11 17.01 22.13
N LEU A 208 -0.47 16.00 21.53
CA LEU A 208 0.97 15.75 21.65
C LEU A 208 1.79 16.93 21.10
N ALA A 209 1.36 17.48 19.96
CA ALA A 209 1.96 18.68 19.38
C ALA A 209 1.86 19.90 20.33
N THR A 210 0.72 20.02 21.01
CA THR A 210 0.43 21.11 21.95
C THR A 210 1.27 20.99 23.24
N MET A 211 1.45 19.77 23.74
CA MET A 211 2.31 19.49 24.90
C MET A 211 3.79 19.83 24.63
N GLY A 212 4.24 19.65 23.38
CA GLY A 212 5.62 19.94 22.98
C GLY A 212 6.65 19.05 23.67
N GLY A 213 7.90 19.49 23.71
CA GLY A 213 8.99 18.67 24.25
C GLY A 213 9.09 17.32 23.55
N ARG A 214 9.28 16.24 24.32
CA ARG A 214 9.30 14.86 23.80
C ARG A 214 7.99 14.43 23.13
N PHE A 215 6.84 14.91 23.61
CA PHE A 215 5.54 14.62 23.00
C PHE A 215 5.40 15.32 21.65
N GLY A 216 5.95 16.53 21.56
CA GLY A 216 6.04 17.26 20.31
C GLY A 216 6.89 16.54 19.26
N GLY A 217 7.98 15.87 19.66
CA GLY A 217 8.77 15.05 18.74
C GLY A 217 8.08 13.74 18.38
N LEU A 218 7.43 13.07 19.34
CA LEU A 218 6.61 11.89 19.06
C LEU A 218 5.52 12.18 18.03
N TYR A 219 4.80 13.31 18.18
CA TYR A 219 3.84 13.78 17.19
C TYR A 219 4.43 13.95 15.79
N LEU A 220 5.70 14.36 15.65
CA LEU A 220 6.32 14.52 14.33
C LEU A 220 6.60 13.17 13.67
N VAL A 221 6.91 12.14 14.45
CA VAL A 221 7.06 10.77 13.95
C VAL A 221 5.69 10.22 13.57
N ASP A 222 4.71 10.38 14.44
CA ASP A 222 3.29 10.04 14.21
C ASP A 222 2.78 10.70 12.89
N GLU A 223 3.04 12.00 12.72
CA GLU A 223 2.71 12.77 11.52
C GLU A 223 3.36 12.19 10.27
N ILE A 224 4.65 11.83 10.31
CA ILE A 224 5.33 11.29 9.13
C ILE A 224 4.86 9.88 8.79
N LEU A 225 4.60 9.03 9.79
CA LEU A 225 4.09 7.68 9.61
C LEU A 225 2.72 7.72 8.95
N TYR A 226 1.79 8.51 9.49
CA TYR A 226 0.49 8.73 8.85
C TYR A 226 0.63 9.24 7.42
N GLU A 227 1.48 10.24 7.20
CA GLU A 227 1.75 10.84 5.88
C GLU A 227 2.39 9.88 4.86
N THR A 228 2.95 8.76 5.30
CA THR A 228 3.58 7.72 4.47
C THR A 228 2.83 6.40 4.51
N ASP A 229 1.67 6.35 5.18
CA ASP A 229 0.81 5.19 5.14
C ASP A 229 0.15 5.08 3.75
N LYS A 230 -0.01 3.85 3.27
CA LYS A 230 -0.65 3.58 1.97
C LYS A 230 -2.16 3.84 2.03
N HIS A 231 -2.78 3.84 3.21
CA HIS A 231 -4.22 3.86 3.40
C HIS A 231 -4.93 2.84 2.51
N CYS A 232 -4.58 1.55 2.66
CA CYS A 232 -5.04 0.47 1.78
C CYS A 232 -6.56 0.43 1.61
N GLN A 233 -7.33 0.70 2.67
CA GLN A 233 -8.79 0.81 2.63
C GLN A 233 -9.29 1.84 1.62
N ASP A 234 -8.66 3.02 1.53
CA ASP A 234 -9.03 4.06 0.56
C ASP A 234 -8.78 3.58 -0.87
N ILE A 235 -7.66 2.90 -1.10
CA ILE A 235 -7.31 2.34 -2.41
C ILE A 235 -8.28 1.20 -2.78
N ILE A 236 -8.71 0.39 -1.82
CA ILE A 236 -9.74 -0.64 -2.00
C ILE A 236 -11.07 0.00 -2.42
N GLN A 237 -11.48 1.13 -1.83
CA GLN A 237 -12.69 1.84 -2.27
C GLN A 237 -12.58 2.28 -3.73
N ILE A 238 -11.42 2.81 -4.15
CA ILE A 238 -11.19 3.21 -5.55
C ILE A 238 -11.16 1.98 -6.47
N LEU A 239 -10.59 0.86 -6.02
CA LEU A 239 -10.61 -0.42 -6.73
C LEU A 239 -12.06 -0.90 -6.94
N CYS A 240 -12.92 -0.85 -5.92
CA CYS A 240 -14.35 -1.16 -6.03
C CYS A 240 -15.03 -0.31 -7.10
N MET A 241 -14.75 1.00 -7.13
CA MET A 241 -15.28 1.90 -8.18
C MET A 241 -14.79 1.50 -9.57
N PHE A 242 -13.49 1.18 -9.71
CA PHE A 242 -12.91 0.73 -10.97
C PHE A 242 -13.54 -0.58 -11.48
N LEU A 243 -13.74 -1.55 -10.59
CA LEU A 243 -14.38 -2.83 -10.90
C LEU A 243 -15.84 -2.61 -11.33
N ALA A 244 -16.60 -1.81 -10.58
CA ALA A 244 -17.98 -1.45 -10.92
C ALA A 244 -18.07 -0.72 -12.29
N MET A 245 -17.17 0.22 -12.57
CA MET A 245 -17.10 0.94 -13.85
C MET A 245 -16.71 0.07 -15.04
N ASN A 246 -16.13 -1.11 -14.79
CA ASN A 246 -15.83 -2.13 -15.77
C ASN A 246 -16.94 -3.19 -15.90
N GLY A 247 -18.02 -3.07 -15.11
CA GLY A 247 -19.12 -4.03 -15.09
C GLY A 247 -18.72 -5.37 -14.47
N VAL A 248 -17.71 -5.37 -13.59
CA VAL A 248 -17.31 -6.57 -12.86
C VAL A 248 -18.37 -6.86 -11.79
N MET A 249 -18.99 -8.02 -11.87
CA MET A 249 -19.85 -8.56 -10.83
C MET A 249 -19.06 -9.62 -10.06
N SER A 250 -19.00 -9.50 -8.74
CA SER A 250 -18.22 -10.41 -7.91
C SER A 250 -18.70 -11.85 -8.07
N GLU A 251 -19.97 -12.09 -8.33
CA GLU A 251 -20.55 -13.43 -8.53
C GLU A 251 -20.13 -14.08 -9.85
N GLU A 252 -19.70 -13.30 -10.85
CA GLU A 252 -19.28 -13.80 -12.17
C GLU A 252 -17.81 -14.18 -12.23
N ILE A 253 -16.99 -13.75 -11.25
CA ILE A 253 -15.55 -14.04 -11.23
C ILE A 253 -15.30 -15.53 -11.00
N LYS A 254 -14.70 -16.22 -11.97
CA LYS A 254 -14.35 -17.64 -11.87
C LYS A 254 -12.91 -17.85 -11.47
N ASP A 255 -12.01 -17.04 -12.03
CA ASP A 255 -10.57 -17.21 -11.84
C ASP A 255 -9.91 -15.92 -11.32
N ILE A 256 -8.98 -16.07 -10.38
CA ILE A 256 -8.08 -15.00 -9.93
C ILE A 256 -6.64 -15.46 -10.16
N TYR A 257 -5.90 -14.74 -10.98
CA TYR A 257 -4.48 -15.00 -11.24
C TYR A 257 -3.62 -14.04 -10.44
N VAL A 258 -2.61 -14.54 -9.74
CA VAL A 258 -1.61 -13.73 -9.03
C VAL A 258 -0.24 -14.04 -9.62
N LEU A 259 0.33 -13.06 -10.34
CA LEU A 259 1.52 -13.23 -11.15
C LEU A 259 2.67 -12.37 -10.60
N GLY A 260 3.71 -13.02 -10.09
CA GLY A 260 4.92 -12.36 -9.61
C GLY A 260 4.70 -11.35 -8.47
N GLN A 261 3.62 -11.44 -7.71
CA GLN A 261 3.36 -10.57 -6.56
C GLN A 261 3.82 -11.29 -5.27
N SER A 262 4.49 -10.59 -4.35
CA SER A 262 5.16 -11.15 -3.15
C SER A 262 4.23 -11.56 -2.01
N MET A 263 2.99 -11.08 -2.01
CA MET A 263 1.96 -11.18 -0.98
C MET A 263 2.54 -10.76 0.37
N SER A 264 3.23 -9.62 0.36
CA SER A 264 3.86 -9.07 1.55
C SER A 264 2.79 -8.74 2.60
N PRO A 265 3.14 -8.72 3.90
CA PRO A 265 2.23 -8.24 4.95
C PRO A 265 1.69 -6.82 4.70
N VAL A 266 2.41 -5.99 3.94
CA VAL A 266 1.98 -4.63 3.58
C VAL A 266 0.78 -4.64 2.62
N ASP A 267 0.65 -5.70 1.81
CA ASP A 267 -0.34 -5.82 0.75
C ASP A 267 -1.50 -6.77 1.11
N ILE A 268 -1.47 -7.37 2.31
CA ILE A 268 -2.36 -8.48 2.67
C ILE A 268 -3.85 -8.08 2.63
N GLU A 269 -4.17 -6.83 2.97
CA GLU A 269 -5.54 -6.29 2.97
C GLU A 269 -6.20 -6.37 1.59
N TYR A 270 -5.44 -6.17 0.50
CA TYR A 270 -5.98 -6.30 -0.86
C TYR A 270 -6.37 -7.76 -1.17
N PHE A 271 -5.57 -8.71 -0.70
CA PHE A 271 -5.83 -10.14 -0.90
C PHE A 271 -6.98 -10.63 -0.04
N ASP A 272 -7.08 -10.16 1.20
CA ASP A 272 -8.23 -10.42 2.06
C ASP A 272 -9.52 -9.90 1.44
N PHE A 273 -9.53 -8.65 0.94
CA PHE A 273 -10.65 -8.09 0.20
C PHE A 273 -11.06 -8.95 -1.01
N LEU A 274 -10.10 -9.28 -1.90
CA LEU A 274 -10.36 -10.10 -3.07
C LEU A 274 -10.86 -11.51 -2.70
N MET A 275 -10.35 -12.08 -1.61
CA MET A 275 -10.78 -13.37 -1.08
C MET A 275 -12.24 -13.31 -0.60
N ARG A 276 -12.60 -12.31 0.22
CA ARG A 276 -13.98 -12.13 0.69
C ARG A 276 -14.95 -11.93 -0.48
N CYS A 277 -14.56 -11.15 -1.49
CA CYS A 277 -15.39 -10.92 -2.69
C CYS A 277 -15.52 -12.14 -3.60
N SER A 278 -14.61 -13.11 -3.51
CA SER A 278 -14.56 -14.27 -4.42
C SER A 278 -15.01 -15.60 -3.80
N LYS A 279 -15.36 -15.59 -2.51
CA LYS A 279 -15.98 -16.73 -1.80
C LYS A 279 -17.49 -16.78 -1.99
N VAL A 280 -18.06 -17.98 -1.90
CA VAL A 280 -19.52 -18.17 -1.78
C VAL A 280 -20.01 -17.42 -0.54
N PRO A 281 -21.04 -16.56 -0.66
CA PRO A 281 -21.65 -15.92 0.50
C PRO A 281 -22.18 -16.99 1.46
N PHE A 282 -21.64 -17.06 2.68
CA PHE A 282 -22.23 -17.89 3.72
C PHE A 282 -23.57 -17.27 4.13
N LEU A 283 -24.64 -18.08 4.12
CA LEU A 283 -26.00 -17.67 4.55
C LEU A 283 -26.08 -17.26 6.03
N ASP A 284 -25.05 -17.56 6.82
CA ASP A 284 -24.92 -17.21 8.24
C ASP A 284 -24.00 -16.00 8.48
N ASN A 285 -23.71 -15.18 7.46
CA ASN A 285 -23.22 -13.82 7.70
C ASN A 285 -24.35 -12.98 8.34
N VAL A 286 -24.68 -13.28 9.61
CA VAL A 286 -24.71 -12.23 10.62
C VAL A 286 -23.47 -11.40 10.32
N GLU A 287 -23.63 -10.10 10.14
CA GLU A 287 -22.52 -9.15 10.15
C GLU A 287 -21.39 -9.77 10.97
N GLU A 288 -20.23 -10.08 10.37
CA GLU A 288 -19.05 -10.33 11.21
C GLU A 288 -19.09 -9.13 12.15
N GLU A 289 -19.47 -9.37 13.41
CA GLU A 289 -19.34 -8.38 14.47
C GLU A 289 -17.87 -8.04 14.36
N SER A 290 -17.56 -6.93 13.69
CA SER A 290 -16.30 -6.24 13.82
C SER A 290 -16.24 -5.99 15.31
N GLY A 291 -15.57 -6.90 16.03
CA GLY A 291 -16.00 -7.32 17.37
C GLY A 291 -16.49 -6.12 18.13
N GLU A 292 -17.81 -6.05 18.43
CA GLU A 292 -18.49 -4.82 18.84
C GLU A 292 -17.64 -4.13 19.92
N LEU A 293 -16.81 -3.18 19.50
CA LEU A 293 -16.10 -2.30 20.40
C LEU A 293 -17.23 -1.52 21.07
N GLU A 294 -17.22 -1.45 22.41
CA GLU A 294 -18.32 -0.94 23.23
C GLU A 294 -19.04 0.23 22.55
N ALA A 295 -20.38 0.16 22.49
CA ALA A 295 -21.21 1.15 21.84
C ALA A 295 -20.76 2.57 22.24
N GLU A 296 -20.48 3.37 21.21
CA GLU A 296 -19.84 4.69 21.31
C GLU A 296 -20.50 5.62 22.35
N ASP A 297 -21.80 5.42 22.56
CA ASP A 297 -22.67 6.20 23.43
C ASP A 297 -22.40 6.00 24.94
N GLU A 298 -21.55 5.04 25.35
CA GLU A 298 -21.19 4.78 26.76
C GLU A 298 -19.75 5.16 27.14
N LEU A 299 -18.92 5.64 26.19
CA LEU A 299 -17.49 5.89 26.40
C LEU A 299 -17.18 7.33 26.86
N ASP A 300 -16.32 7.47 27.88
CA ASP A 300 -15.79 8.76 28.32
C ASP A 300 -14.71 9.28 27.36
N GLU A 301 -14.97 10.40 26.67
CA GLU A 301 -14.04 11.03 25.70
C GLU A 301 -12.65 11.29 26.29
N LEU A 302 -12.57 11.65 27.58
CA LEU A 302 -11.29 11.90 28.23
C LEU A 302 -10.51 10.61 28.47
N ASN A 303 -11.20 9.53 28.83
CA ASN A 303 -10.60 8.21 28.95
C ASN A 303 -10.13 7.70 27.58
N GLU A 304 -10.94 7.82 26.53
CA GLU A 304 -10.55 7.46 25.16
C GLU A 304 -9.30 8.22 24.71
N LEU A 305 -9.24 9.53 24.95
CA LEU A 305 -8.05 10.34 24.67
C LEU A 305 -6.83 9.83 25.46
N ASN A 306 -7.00 9.51 26.74
CA ASN A 306 -5.92 8.98 27.55
C ASN A 306 -5.41 7.62 27.02
N GLN A 307 -6.31 6.73 26.61
CA GLN A 307 -5.97 5.43 26.04
C GLN A 307 -5.24 5.57 24.69
N ARG A 308 -5.67 6.47 23.81
CA ARG A 308 -4.96 6.76 22.55
C ARG A 308 -3.57 7.35 22.79
N MET A 309 -3.43 8.29 23.74
CA MET A 309 -2.12 8.80 24.12
C MET A 309 -1.20 7.70 24.64
N GLN A 310 -1.74 6.78 25.45
CA GLN A 310 -0.98 5.65 25.98
C GLN A 310 -0.51 4.71 24.85
N PHE A 311 -1.39 4.42 23.88
CA PHE A 311 -1.03 3.65 22.69
C PHE A 311 0.14 4.29 21.94
N ILE A 312 0.06 5.60 21.63
CA ILE A 312 1.12 6.32 20.89
C ILE A 312 2.44 6.29 21.67
N ILE A 313 2.39 6.51 22.99
CA ILE A 313 3.59 6.48 23.83
C ILE A 313 4.22 5.08 23.84
N ASP A 314 3.42 4.03 23.96
CA ASP A 314 3.92 2.65 24.08
C ASP A 314 4.41 2.11 22.74
N GLU A 315 3.57 2.13 21.70
CA GLU A 315 3.86 1.50 20.40
C GLU A 315 4.83 2.33 19.55
N ILE A 316 4.62 3.63 19.45
CA ILE A 316 5.45 4.51 18.59
C ILE A 316 6.64 5.03 19.37
N GLY A 317 6.41 5.42 20.63
CA GLY A 317 7.45 6.03 21.46
C GLY A 317 8.47 5.02 21.97
N TYR A 318 8.03 3.85 22.40
CA TYR A 318 8.87 2.86 23.08
C TYR A 318 8.91 1.49 22.40
N HIS A 319 8.22 1.29 21.27
CA HIS A 319 8.08 -0.01 20.60
C HIS A 319 7.66 -1.14 21.55
N ASN A 320 6.85 -0.80 22.55
CA ASN A 320 6.20 -1.74 23.45
C ASN A 320 4.82 -2.07 22.93
N THR A 321 4.37 -3.30 23.17
CA THR A 321 2.99 -3.67 22.90
C THR A 321 2.06 -2.89 23.81
N ALA A 322 1.20 -2.05 23.23
CA ALA A 322 0.16 -1.34 23.96
C ALA A 322 -0.78 -2.33 24.64
N ASN A 323 -1.34 -1.93 25.78
CA ASN A 323 -2.37 -2.73 26.43
C ASN A 323 -3.65 -2.78 25.57
N GLU A 324 -4.48 -3.80 25.79
CA GLU A 324 -5.70 -4.04 25.02
C GLU A 324 -6.65 -2.83 24.99
N ASN A 325 -6.82 -2.11 26.11
CA ASN A 325 -7.69 -0.92 26.13
C ASN A 325 -7.16 0.21 25.25
N ALA A 326 -5.84 0.41 25.26
CA ALA A 326 -5.15 1.40 24.43
C ALA A 326 -5.24 1.03 22.94
N ALA A 327 -5.03 -0.26 22.61
CA ALA A 327 -5.19 -0.79 21.25
C ALA A 327 -6.64 -0.62 20.76
N ASN A 328 -7.62 -1.01 21.57
CA ASN A 328 -9.05 -0.90 21.24
C ASN A 328 -9.50 0.55 21.03
N ALA A 329 -9.01 1.49 21.85
CA ALA A 329 -9.30 2.91 21.69
C ALA A 329 -8.70 3.48 20.39
N MET A 330 -7.51 3.01 20.00
CA MET A 330 -6.89 3.40 18.74
C MET A 330 -7.61 2.79 17.54
N GLU A 331 -8.04 1.53 17.64
CA GLU A 331 -8.82 0.86 16.60
C GLU A 331 -10.16 1.56 16.36
N ARG A 332 -10.90 1.93 17.42
CA ARG A 332 -12.13 2.75 17.28
C ARG A 332 -11.85 4.08 16.58
N TRP A 333 -10.75 4.74 16.91
CA TRP A 333 -10.35 6.00 16.27
C TRP A 333 -10.10 5.82 14.77
N GLN A 334 -9.31 4.82 14.41
CA GLN A 334 -9.08 4.43 13.01
C GLN A 334 -10.40 4.11 12.28
N GLN A 335 -11.30 3.33 12.89
CA GLN A 335 -12.58 2.94 12.30
C GLN A 335 -13.47 4.17 12.03
N ARG A 336 -13.56 5.12 12.97
CA ARG A 336 -14.30 6.38 12.78
C ARG A 336 -13.75 7.20 11.62
N GLU A 337 -12.43 7.36 11.58
CA GLU A 337 -11.72 8.08 10.54
C GLU A 337 -11.98 7.45 9.17
N GLN A 338 -11.85 6.12 9.08
CA GLN A 338 -12.10 5.37 7.85
C GLN A 338 -13.57 5.44 7.44
N ALA A 339 -14.52 5.38 8.38
CA ALA A 339 -15.95 5.52 8.08
C ALA A 339 -16.27 6.90 7.49
N ALA A 340 -15.68 7.97 8.04
CA ALA A 340 -15.83 9.32 7.50
C ALA A 340 -15.28 9.44 6.07
N ARG A 341 -14.09 8.87 5.80
CA ARG A 341 -13.53 8.80 4.44
C ARG A 341 -14.40 7.99 3.48
N ASN A 342 -14.87 6.82 3.90
CA ASN A 342 -15.74 5.96 3.11
C ASN A 342 -17.06 6.65 2.73
N GLU A 343 -17.64 7.42 3.66
CA GLU A 343 -18.83 8.22 3.39
C GLU A 343 -18.55 9.30 2.34
N GLN A 344 -17.39 9.96 2.42
CA GLN A 344 -16.96 10.93 1.42
C GLN A 344 -16.79 10.30 0.03
N TYR A 345 -16.06 9.18 -0.07
CA TYR A 345 -15.88 8.44 -1.32
C TYR A 345 -17.22 8.00 -1.92
N SER A 346 -18.13 7.48 -1.10
CA SER A 346 -19.47 7.08 -1.53
C SER A 346 -20.27 8.27 -2.10
N LYS A 347 -20.23 9.43 -1.42
CA LYS A 347 -20.87 10.66 -1.89
C LYS A 347 -20.28 11.14 -3.23
N GLU A 348 -18.96 11.06 -3.41
CA GLU A 348 -18.29 11.44 -4.65
C GLU A 348 -18.60 10.48 -5.80
N PHE A 349 -18.65 9.18 -5.52
CA PHE A 349 -19.01 8.16 -6.50
C PHE A 349 -20.45 8.34 -6.99
N LEU A 350 -21.42 8.49 -6.08
CA LEU A 350 -22.82 8.72 -6.44
C LEU A 350 -23.02 10.01 -7.25
N LYS A 351 -22.23 11.06 -6.98
CA LYS A 351 -22.22 12.28 -7.82
C LYS A 351 -21.72 12.01 -9.24
N MET A 352 -20.80 11.05 -9.42
CA MET A 352 -20.22 10.72 -10.72
C MET A 352 -21.16 9.87 -11.58
N ILE A 353 -21.78 8.84 -11.00
CA ILE A 353 -22.65 7.90 -11.72
C ILE A 353 -24.12 8.35 -11.76
N GLY A 354 -24.51 9.29 -10.88
CA GLY A 354 -25.90 9.66 -10.64
C GLY A 354 -26.58 8.68 -9.67
N ASN A 355 -27.61 9.15 -8.96
CA ASN A 355 -28.34 8.28 -8.05
C ASN A 355 -29.12 7.23 -8.86
N PRO A 356 -28.88 5.93 -8.63
CA PRO A 356 -29.63 4.90 -9.32
C PRO A 356 -31.11 4.99 -8.96
N THR A 357 -31.95 4.88 -9.96
CA THR A 357 -33.39 4.79 -9.79
C THR A 357 -33.75 3.44 -9.15
N LYS A 358 -34.89 3.39 -8.44
CA LYS A 358 -35.40 2.13 -7.85
C LYS A 358 -35.53 1.02 -8.90
N THR A 359 -35.90 1.38 -10.13
CA THR A 359 -36.02 0.44 -11.26
C THR A 359 -34.66 -0.12 -11.70
N GLU A 360 -33.58 0.66 -11.67
CA GLU A 360 -32.23 0.17 -11.98
C GLU A 360 -31.74 -0.80 -10.91
N LEU A 361 -31.95 -0.48 -9.63
CA LEU A 361 -31.64 -1.39 -8.51
C LEU A 361 -32.41 -2.71 -8.60
N ASP A 362 -33.72 -2.66 -8.87
CA ASP A 362 -34.58 -3.84 -8.98
C ASP A 362 -34.26 -4.70 -10.23
N SER A 363 -33.57 -4.14 -11.22
CA SER A 363 -33.21 -4.82 -12.48
C SER A 363 -31.95 -5.67 -12.39
N VAL A 364 -31.09 -5.43 -11.39
CA VAL A 364 -29.87 -6.23 -11.16
C VAL A 364 -30.26 -7.51 -10.42
N LYS A 365 -30.59 -8.55 -11.18
CA LYS A 365 -30.77 -9.91 -10.65
C LYS A 365 -29.55 -10.74 -11.03
N VAL A 366 -28.53 -10.73 -10.18
CA VAL A 366 -27.40 -11.63 -10.31
C VAL A 366 -27.70 -12.88 -9.47
N ALA A 367 -27.52 -14.05 -10.08
CA ALA A 367 -27.65 -15.30 -9.33
C ALA A 367 -26.51 -15.36 -8.31
N PRO A 368 -26.77 -15.77 -7.06
CA PRO A 368 -25.72 -15.88 -6.06
C PRO A 368 -24.64 -16.85 -6.55
N ARG A 369 -23.38 -16.52 -6.26
CA ARG A 369 -22.23 -17.40 -6.49
C ARG A 369 -22.46 -18.75 -5.79
N THR A 370 -22.23 -19.84 -6.50
CA THR A 370 -22.36 -21.21 -5.96
C THR A 370 -21.03 -21.88 -5.65
N GLU A 371 -19.93 -21.35 -6.19
CA GLU A 371 -18.58 -21.90 -6.03
C GLU A 371 -17.56 -20.77 -5.81
N ASP A 372 -16.58 -21.00 -4.93
CA ASP A 372 -15.46 -20.08 -4.72
C ASP A 372 -14.66 -19.91 -6.02
N ALA A 373 -14.18 -18.70 -6.30
CA ALA A 373 -13.28 -18.49 -7.44
C ALA A 373 -11.99 -19.31 -7.26
N LYS A 374 -11.43 -19.80 -8.36
CA LYS A 374 -10.16 -20.52 -8.36
C LYS A 374 -9.00 -19.53 -8.40
N TRP A 375 -8.09 -19.65 -7.44
CA TRP A 375 -6.88 -18.84 -7.39
C TRP A 375 -5.69 -19.55 -8.07
N HIS A 376 -5.01 -18.86 -8.97
CA HIS A 376 -3.87 -19.35 -9.74
C HIS A 376 -2.65 -18.48 -9.42
N ILE A 377 -1.71 -19.00 -8.65
CA ILE A 377 -0.66 -18.18 -8.04
C ILE A 377 0.71 -18.68 -8.50
N SER A 378 1.49 -17.82 -9.15
CA SER A 378 2.89 -18.11 -9.44
C SER A 378 3.76 -17.89 -8.21
N TYR A 379 4.79 -18.71 -8.01
CA TYR A 379 5.81 -18.52 -6.96
C TYR A 379 7.24 -18.60 -7.53
N PHE A 380 8.21 -18.08 -6.79
CA PHE A 380 9.63 -18.13 -7.13
C PHE A 380 10.47 -18.82 -6.02
N GLY A 381 10.81 -20.10 -6.24
CA GLY A 381 11.58 -20.89 -5.29
C GLY A 381 10.78 -21.41 -4.10
N ASP A 382 11.41 -22.24 -3.27
CA ASP A 382 10.71 -22.97 -2.20
C ASP A 382 10.24 -22.05 -1.06
N THR A 383 11.02 -21.03 -0.70
CA THR A 383 10.65 -20.08 0.36
C THR A 383 9.42 -19.26 0.01
N ASP A 384 9.31 -18.77 -1.24
CA ASP A 384 8.14 -18.03 -1.68
C ASP A 384 6.92 -18.96 -1.76
N LYS A 385 7.10 -20.21 -2.19
CA LYS A 385 6.04 -21.22 -2.18
C LYS A 385 5.46 -21.45 -0.78
N GLU A 386 6.33 -21.71 0.20
CA GLU A 386 5.93 -21.90 1.60
C GLU A 386 5.19 -20.67 2.13
N TRP A 387 5.69 -19.47 1.81
CA TRP A 387 5.03 -18.21 2.16
C TRP A 387 3.62 -18.11 1.54
N LYS A 388 3.45 -18.45 0.25
CA LYS A 388 2.12 -18.46 -0.38
C LYS A 388 1.18 -19.44 0.30
N GLU A 389 1.64 -20.63 0.65
CA GLU A 389 0.82 -21.63 1.34
C GLU A 389 0.34 -21.12 2.71
N ILE A 390 1.21 -20.42 3.46
CA ILE A 390 0.86 -19.78 4.74
C ILE A 390 -0.21 -18.70 4.51
N VAL A 391 0.03 -17.77 3.58
CA VAL A 391 -0.89 -16.67 3.28
C VAL A 391 -2.26 -17.20 2.85
N MET A 392 -2.31 -18.17 1.92
CA MET A 392 -3.58 -18.73 1.46
C MET A 392 -4.34 -19.46 2.57
N LYS A 393 -3.62 -20.09 3.51
CA LYS A 393 -4.22 -20.70 4.70
C LYS A 393 -4.79 -19.64 5.65
N GLU A 394 -4.07 -18.56 5.91
CA GLU A 394 -4.52 -17.46 6.78
C GLU A 394 -5.74 -16.74 6.20
N LEU A 395 -5.79 -16.52 4.89
CA LEU A 395 -6.95 -15.98 4.17
C LEU A 395 -8.13 -16.98 4.07
N GLY A 396 -7.94 -18.22 4.54
CA GLY A 396 -8.93 -19.30 4.47
C GLY A 396 -9.32 -19.66 3.04
N CYS A 397 -8.40 -19.54 2.08
CA CYS A 397 -8.62 -19.92 0.69
C CYS A 397 -8.32 -21.40 0.49
N SER A 398 -9.33 -22.18 0.09
CA SER A 398 -9.18 -23.61 -0.19
C SER A 398 -9.06 -23.93 -1.68
N ASN A 399 -9.63 -23.10 -2.55
CA ASN A 399 -9.65 -23.30 -4.00
C ASN A 399 -8.50 -22.55 -4.69
N TYR A 400 -7.26 -23.00 -4.48
CA TYR A 400 -6.09 -22.41 -5.13
C TYR A 400 -5.13 -23.44 -5.72
N GLN A 401 -4.30 -23.00 -6.67
CA GLN A 401 -3.24 -23.77 -7.29
C GLN A 401 -1.97 -22.93 -7.42
N LEU A 402 -0.85 -23.50 -6.97
CA LEU A 402 0.48 -22.89 -7.07
C LEU A 402 1.22 -23.36 -8.32
N TYR A 403 1.90 -22.42 -8.99
CA TYR A 403 2.65 -22.65 -10.22
C TYR A 403 4.11 -22.21 -10.03
N PRO A 404 5.10 -23.06 -10.39
CA PRO A 404 6.52 -22.77 -10.20
C PRO A 404 7.07 -21.65 -11.10
N SER A 405 6.28 -21.20 -12.08
CA SER A 405 6.64 -20.06 -12.94
C SER A 405 5.40 -19.32 -13.42
N ILE A 406 5.60 -18.07 -13.85
CA ILE A 406 4.56 -17.30 -14.53
C ILE A 406 4.16 -17.99 -15.83
N ASP A 407 5.11 -18.48 -16.64
CA ASP A 407 4.84 -19.18 -17.89
C ASP A 407 3.88 -20.38 -17.73
N GLU A 408 4.05 -21.19 -16.68
CA GLU A 408 3.14 -22.29 -16.40
C GLU A 408 1.75 -21.79 -15.97
N CYS A 409 1.72 -20.75 -15.12
CA CYS A 409 0.50 -20.14 -14.62
C CYS A 409 -0.37 -19.57 -15.76
N ILE A 410 0.24 -18.88 -16.73
CA ILE A 410 -0.46 -18.22 -17.84
C ILE A 410 -0.46 -19.03 -19.14
N SER A 411 -0.09 -20.30 -19.10
CA SER A 411 0.05 -21.17 -20.28
C SER A 411 -1.19 -21.21 -21.19
N LYS A 412 -2.39 -21.01 -20.63
CA LYS A 412 -3.66 -20.93 -21.39
C LYS A 412 -3.75 -19.74 -22.35
N TRP A 413 -2.96 -18.69 -22.12
CA TRP A 413 -2.92 -17.47 -22.92
C TRP A 413 -1.73 -17.41 -23.89
N LYS A 414 -1.01 -18.52 -24.07
CA LYS A 414 0.08 -18.61 -25.04
C LYS A 414 -0.48 -18.55 -26.48
N LYS A 415 0.14 -17.72 -27.32
CA LYS A 415 -0.24 -17.49 -28.73
C LYS A 415 0.06 -18.69 -29.63
#